data_AF-A0A1D2JI96-F1
#
_entry.id   AF-A0A1D2JI96-F1
#
_cell.length_a   1.000
_cell.length_b   1.000
_cell.length_c   1.000
_cell.angle_alpha   90.00
_cell.angle_beta   90.00
_cell.angle_gamma   90.00
#
_symmetry.space_group_name_H-M   'P 1'
#
loop_
_entity.id
_entity.type
_entity.pdbx_description
1 polymer ?
#
loop_
_entity_poly.entity_id
_entity_poly.type
_entity_poly.pdbx_seq_one_letter_code
_entity_poly.pdbx_strand_id
1 'polypeptide(L)'
;MGDLGPLVSDELEQLPNPLTVTRDSVKDINVLVTGFGPFKTNAVNPSYLIASALPKTVTLPQASPTSPTCYARIHIHPEPIRVSYAAVRSAVPTIIESFKKDNDGRPPDLIIHIGMASTRECYTVETVAHRDGYNITDVDEQVGFKAGEALWKEAGLPAVLRPGPSTTSTNDGDESSAPRKSAATAVYTTRDISSTSTFITSTRGGTTTTLTTTTTSTTTTTARTKAPPLSSPSPDEQDQVQDHTQTLRNTITTTIASTAPKTPTSPSPPDARFLKTWRSFAPQTAELCLSDDAGRYLCEFIFYTSLAQAYMERRNRSVVFLHVPGRTDEAGIEIGRDVTVALVKCLVACWVD
;
A
#
# COMPACT_ATOMS: atom_id res chain seq x y z
N MET A 1 -61.09 49.04 -26.32
CA MET A 1 -60.87 50.23 -25.49
C MET A 1 -60.49 49.76 -24.09
N GLY A 2 -59.33 50.21 -23.61
CA GLY A 2 -58.94 50.38 -22.20
C GLY A 2 -59.06 49.20 -21.23
N ASP A 3 -57.91 48.69 -20.77
CA ASP A 3 -57.68 48.52 -19.33
C ASP A 3 -56.17 48.64 -19.02
N LEU A 4 -55.84 49.35 -17.93
CA LEU A 4 -54.49 49.62 -17.43
C LEU A 4 -54.30 48.81 -16.13
N GLY A 5 -53.36 47.87 -16.12
CA GLY A 5 -52.89 47.15 -14.92
C GLY A 5 -51.48 47.59 -14.50
N PRO A 6 -51.12 47.51 -13.21
CA PRO A 6 -50.20 48.45 -12.57
C PRO A 6 -48.72 48.04 -12.52
N LEU A 7 -47.87 49.07 -12.39
CA LEU A 7 -46.45 49.03 -12.02
C LEU A 7 -46.25 48.74 -10.52
N VAL A 8 -45.44 47.73 -10.21
CA VAL A 8 -44.69 47.50 -8.94
C VAL A 8 -43.71 46.34 -9.23
N SER A 9 -42.49 46.18 -8.73
CA SER A 9 -41.37 47.02 -8.27
C SER A 9 -40.14 46.10 -8.30
N ASP A 10 -38.94 46.68 -8.32
CA ASP A 10 -37.66 45.98 -8.26
C ASP A 10 -37.59 44.95 -7.11
N GLU A 11 -37.33 43.69 -7.46
CA GLU A 11 -36.74 42.71 -6.54
C GLU A 11 -35.44 42.20 -7.15
N LEU A 12 -34.39 42.35 -6.33
CA LEU A 12 -33.00 42.07 -6.63
C LEU A 12 -32.78 40.69 -7.27
N GLU A 13 -31.87 40.70 -8.24
CA GLU A 13 -31.11 39.55 -8.70
C GLU A 13 -30.64 38.66 -7.53
N GLN A 14 -31.26 37.49 -7.38
CA GLN A 14 -30.64 36.34 -6.73
C GLN A 14 -30.26 35.35 -7.81
N LEU A 15 -29.00 35.46 -8.24
CA LEU A 15 -28.31 34.48 -9.06
C LEU A 15 -28.31 33.12 -8.33
N PRO A 16 -28.89 32.03 -8.89
CA PRO A 16 -28.58 30.71 -8.40
C PRO A 16 -27.15 30.39 -8.80
N ASN A 17 -26.28 30.15 -7.80
CA ASN A 17 -24.93 29.61 -8.00
C ASN A 17 -24.94 28.49 -9.04
N PRO A 18 -23.94 28.42 -9.94
CA PRO A 18 -23.75 27.24 -10.76
C PRO A 18 -23.27 26.10 -9.84
N LEU A 19 -24.21 25.33 -9.31
CA LEU A 19 -23.95 23.98 -8.85
C LEU A 19 -23.69 23.10 -10.08
N THR A 20 -22.50 23.26 -10.67
CA THR A 20 -21.93 22.26 -11.57
C THR A 20 -21.01 21.37 -10.75
N VAL A 21 -21.61 20.63 -9.80
CA VAL A 21 -20.99 19.43 -9.25
C VAL A 21 -21.55 18.26 -10.04
N THR A 22 -20.88 17.93 -11.14
CA THR A 22 -20.97 16.60 -11.76
C THR A 22 -19.56 16.16 -12.13
N ARG A 23 -18.75 15.89 -11.08
CA ARG A 23 -17.56 15.03 -11.18
C ARG A 23 -17.94 13.60 -10.81
N ASP A 24 -18.89 13.04 -11.55
CA ASP A 24 -19.15 11.61 -11.62
C ASP A 24 -19.13 11.28 -13.12
N SER A 25 -18.29 10.41 -13.71
CA SER A 25 -17.58 9.26 -13.16
C SER A 25 -16.50 8.80 -14.16
N VAL A 26 -15.25 9.21 -13.94
CA VAL A 26 -14.10 8.39 -14.33
C VAL A 26 -13.44 8.01 -13.02
N LYS A 27 -13.64 6.77 -12.59
CA LYS A 27 -13.03 6.28 -11.34
C LYS A 27 -11.54 6.07 -11.62
N ASP A 28 -10.73 7.10 -11.35
CA ASP A 28 -9.27 7.01 -11.42
C ASP A 28 -8.80 5.80 -10.59
N ILE A 29 -8.00 4.93 -11.21
CA ILE A 29 -7.43 3.75 -10.54
C ILE A 29 -6.15 4.17 -9.81
N ASN A 30 -6.06 3.93 -8.51
CA ASN A 30 -4.91 4.32 -7.72
C ASN A 30 -3.93 3.16 -7.53
N VAL A 31 -2.70 3.37 -8.00
CA VAL A 31 -1.63 2.38 -7.96
C VAL A 31 -0.55 2.85 -7.00
N LEU A 32 -0.33 2.10 -5.92
CA LEU A 32 0.79 2.33 -5.00
C LEU A 32 2.03 1.58 -5.52
N VAL A 33 3.17 2.27 -5.62
CA VAL A 33 4.43 1.68 -6.09
C VAL A 33 5.54 1.90 -5.06
N THR A 34 6.32 0.85 -4.79
CA THR A 34 7.50 0.93 -3.91
C THR A 34 8.74 0.33 -4.58
N GLY A 35 9.92 0.77 -4.16
CA GLY A 35 11.19 0.14 -4.50
C GLY A 35 12.08 -0.01 -3.27
N PHE A 36 13.12 -0.83 -3.38
CA PHE A 36 14.11 -1.05 -2.32
C PHE A 36 15.33 -0.15 -2.46
N GLY A 37 15.97 0.14 -1.33
CA GLY A 37 17.24 0.83 -1.25
C GLY A 37 18.46 -0.06 -1.52
N PRO A 38 19.66 0.50 -1.35
CA PRO A 38 20.93 -0.23 -1.47
C PRO A 38 21.01 -1.45 -0.54
N PHE A 39 21.76 -2.47 -0.95
CA PHE A 39 22.02 -3.66 -0.13
C PHE A 39 23.24 -4.44 -0.59
N LYS A 40 23.90 -5.12 0.35
CA LYS A 40 25.15 -5.87 0.11
C LYS A 40 26.15 -4.97 -0.65
N THR A 41 26.68 -5.44 -1.77
CA THR A 41 27.62 -4.71 -2.63
C THR A 41 26.93 -3.77 -3.63
N ASN A 42 25.59 -3.73 -3.67
CA ASN A 42 24.83 -2.89 -4.58
C ASN A 42 24.55 -1.53 -3.93
N ALA A 43 25.46 -0.58 -4.16
CA ALA A 43 25.33 0.79 -3.66
C ALA A 43 24.15 1.55 -4.27
N VAL A 44 23.66 1.10 -5.43
CA VAL A 44 22.50 1.64 -6.15
C VAL A 44 21.54 0.50 -6.42
N ASN A 45 20.24 0.71 -6.18
CA ASN A 45 19.21 -0.28 -6.43
C ASN A 45 18.25 0.25 -7.51
N PRO A 46 18.17 -0.39 -8.70
CA PRO A 46 17.35 0.08 -9.80
C PRO A 46 15.85 0.04 -9.49
N SER A 47 15.41 -0.77 -8.53
CA SER A 47 13.98 -0.85 -8.20
C SER A 47 13.40 0.48 -7.74
N TYR A 48 14.10 1.21 -6.86
CA TYR A 48 13.67 2.53 -6.42
C TYR A 48 13.85 3.58 -7.51
N LEU A 49 14.94 3.53 -8.27
CA LEU A 49 15.17 4.45 -9.40
C LEU A 49 14.07 4.34 -10.46
N ILE A 50 13.67 3.13 -10.83
CA ILE A 50 12.56 2.87 -11.76
C ILE A 50 11.26 3.39 -11.17
N ALA A 51 10.96 3.10 -9.90
CA ALA A 51 9.75 3.59 -9.24
C ALA A 51 9.69 5.12 -9.25
N SER A 52 10.78 5.80 -8.90
CA SER A 52 10.88 7.26 -8.90
C SER A 52 10.80 7.90 -10.29
N ALA A 53 11.15 7.16 -11.34
CA ALA A 53 11.07 7.62 -12.73
C ALA A 53 9.67 7.48 -13.34
N LEU A 54 8.70 6.86 -12.64
CA LEU A 54 7.35 6.67 -13.16
C LEU A 54 6.60 8.00 -13.32
N PRO A 55 5.77 8.14 -14.37
CA PRO A 55 4.87 9.28 -14.49
C PRO A 55 3.81 9.25 -13.39
N LYS A 56 3.32 10.42 -12.97
CA LYS A 56 2.24 10.50 -11.95
C LYS A 56 0.91 9.92 -12.43
N THR A 57 0.70 9.88 -13.75
CA THR A 57 -0.51 9.35 -14.38
C THR A 57 -0.16 8.51 -15.61
N VAL A 58 -0.93 7.44 -15.82
CA VAL A 58 -0.85 6.58 -17.00
C VAL A 58 -2.20 6.58 -17.69
N THR A 59 -2.21 6.96 -18.97
CA THR A 59 -3.40 6.84 -19.81
C THR A 59 -3.68 5.37 -20.12
N LEU A 60 -4.91 4.94 -19.85
CA LEU A 60 -5.34 3.56 -20.04
C LEU A 60 -5.91 3.37 -21.46
N PRO A 61 -5.79 2.16 -22.03
CA PRO A 61 -6.38 1.85 -23.33
C PRO A 61 -7.90 2.08 -23.31
N GLN A 62 -8.43 2.79 -24.31
CA GLN A 62 -9.87 2.98 -24.46
C GLN A 62 -10.51 1.71 -25.03
N ALA A 63 -11.63 1.28 -24.45
CA ALA A 63 -12.42 0.15 -24.98
C ALA A 63 -13.14 0.51 -26.29
N SER A 64 -13.46 1.79 -26.50
CA SER A 64 -14.09 2.34 -27.69
C SER A 64 -13.61 3.79 -27.92
N PRO A 65 -13.53 4.29 -29.17
CA PRO A 65 -13.21 5.70 -29.45
C PRO A 65 -14.15 6.70 -28.77
N THR A 66 -15.35 6.27 -28.39
CA THR A 66 -16.36 7.08 -27.71
C THR A 66 -16.32 6.99 -26.18
N SER A 67 -15.52 6.08 -25.62
CA SER A 67 -15.41 5.94 -24.16
C SER A 67 -14.57 7.06 -23.56
N PRO A 68 -14.93 7.58 -22.37
CA PRO A 68 -14.11 8.58 -21.69
C PRO A 68 -12.71 8.02 -21.40
N THR A 69 -11.69 8.85 -21.54
CA THR A 69 -10.31 8.48 -21.21
C THR A 69 -10.20 8.15 -19.73
N CYS A 70 -9.74 6.95 -19.41
CA CYS A 70 -9.47 6.51 -18.04
C CYS A 70 -7.98 6.65 -17.71
N TYR A 71 -7.68 7.00 -16.46
CA TYR A 71 -6.32 7.19 -15.97
C TYR A 71 -6.05 6.30 -14.77
N ALA A 72 -4.84 5.74 -14.72
CA ALA A 72 -4.26 5.23 -13.50
C ALA A 72 -3.38 6.31 -12.86
N ARG A 73 -3.62 6.64 -11.60
CA ARG A 73 -2.79 7.55 -10.79
C ARG A 73 -1.73 6.73 -10.06
N ILE A 74 -0.46 7.05 -10.29
CA ILE A 74 0.66 6.38 -9.66
C ILE A 74 1.08 7.17 -8.42
N HIS A 75 1.07 6.49 -7.28
CA HIS A 75 1.50 6.98 -5.99
C HIS A 75 2.79 6.26 -5.61
N ILE A 76 3.92 6.95 -5.72
CA ILE A 76 5.24 6.39 -5.43
C ILE A 76 5.54 6.63 -3.95
N HIS A 77 5.95 5.60 -3.22
CA HIS A 77 6.46 5.80 -1.86
C HIS A 77 7.76 6.63 -1.92
N PRO A 78 7.86 7.76 -1.20
CA PRO A 78 8.92 8.76 -1.39
C PRO A 78 10.31 8.37 -0.89
N GLU A 79 10.45 7.24 -0.21
CA GLU A 79 11.73 6.75 0.29
C GLU A 79 11.98 5.30 -0.15
N PRO A 80 13.23 4.92 -0.44
CA PRO A 80 13.55 3.54 -0.72
C PRO A 80 13.36 2.67 0.53
N ILE A 81 12.64 1.56 0.40
CA ILE A 81 12.45 0.62 1.52
C ILE A 81 13.80 -0.02 1.85
N ARG A 82 14.21 0.02 3.11
CA ARG A 82 15.43 -0.66 3.59
C ARG A 82 15.28 -2.18 3.37
N VAL A 83 16.34 -2.83 2.90
CA VAL A 83 16.41 -4.28 2.69
C VAL A 83 16.61 -5.01 4.03
N SER A 84 15.64 -4.86 4.94
CA SER A 84 15.61 -5.38 6.31
C SER A 84 14.24 -5.95 6.63
N TYR A 85 14.17 -7.13 7.26
CA TYR A 85 12.90 -7.82 7.52
C TYR A 85 12.04 -7.01 8.50
N ALA A 86 12.67 -6.45 9.52
CA ALA A 86 12.00 -5.59 10.50
C ALA A 86 11.49 -4.29 9.86
N ALA A 87 12.28 -3.70 8.96
CA ALA A 87 11.89 -2.51 8.22
C ALA A 87 10.68 -2.80 7.31
N VAL A 88 10.71 -3.86 6.51
CA VAL A 88 9.58 -4.24 5.63
C VAL A 88 8.31 -4.51 6.44
N ARG A 89 8.41 -5.28 7.53
CA ARG A 89 7.27 -5.58 8.42
C ARG A 89 6.58 -4.30 8.91
N SER A 90 7.36 -3.27 9.21
CA SER A 90 6.86 -1.98 9.71
C SER A 90 6.38 -1.07 8.57
N ALA A 91 7.09 -1.07 7.44
CA ALA A 91 6.86 -0.15 6.33
C ALA A 91 5.56 -0.45 5.58
N VAL A 92 5.28 -1.71 5.22
CA VAL A 92 4.10 -2.08 4.41
C VAL A 92 2.78 -1.56 5.02
N PRO A 93 2.43 -1.85 6.28
CA PRO A 93 1.20 -1.33 6.87
C PRO A 93 1.21 0.20 6.98
N THR A 94 2.36 0.80 7.33
CA THR A 94 2.50 2.26 7.46
C THR A 94 2.26 2.99 6.14
N ILE A 95 2.83 2.47 5.03
CA ILE A 95 2.66 3.04 3.69
C ILE A 95 1.20 2.95 3.26
N ILE A 96 0.56 1.79 3.45
CA ILE A 96 -0.85 1.60 3.10
C ILE A 96 -1.76 2.49 3.93
N GLU A 97 -1.46 2.69 5.22
CA GLU A 97 -2.25 3.56 6.09
C GLU A 97 -2.07 5.05 5.73
N SER A 98 -0.84 5.48 5.44
CA SER A 98 -0.58 6.83 4.94
C SER A 98 -1.34 7.07 3.63
N PHE A 99 -1.31 6.11 2.71
CA PHE A 99 -2.09 6.19 1.49
C PHE A 99 -3.59 6.35 1.79
N LYS A 100 -4.16 5.51 2.67
CA LYS A 100 -5.58 5.60 3.05
C LYS A 100 -5.91 6.98 3.59
N LYS A 101 -5.09 7.52 4.47
CA LYS A 101 -5.28 8.85 5.06
C LYS A 101 -5.35 9.94 3.98
N ASP A 102 -4.51 9.85 2.95
CA ASP A 102 -4.46 10.83 1.85
C ASP A 102 -5.54 10.59 0.78
N ASN A 103 -6.29 9.48 0.85
CA ASN A 103 -7.27 9.06 -0.16
C ASN A 103 -8.65 8.72 0.47
N ASP A 104 -9.14 9.58 1.38
CA ASP A 104 -10.47 9.46 2.02
C ASP A 104 -10.71 8.12 2.74
N GLY A 105 -9.65 7.54 3.32
CA GLY A 105 -9.69 6.23 3.97
C GLY A 105 -9.71 5.04 3.01
N ARG A 106 -9.63 5.26 1.69
CA ARG A 106 -9.66 4.18 0.69
C ARG A 106 -8.26 3.58 0.51
N PRO A 107 -8.12 2.24 0.53
CA PRO A 107 -6.85 1.59 0.22
C PRO A 107 -6.47 1.79 -1.26
N PRO A 108 -5.20 1.55 -1.64
CA PRO A 108 -4.82 1.48 -3.05
C PRO A 108 -5.65 0.42 -3.79
N ASP A 109 -6.01 0.69 -5.04
CA ASP A 109 -6.71 -0.28 -5.89
C ASP A 109 -5.75 -1.39 -6.35
N LEU A 110 -4.49 -1.01 -6.61
CA LEU A 110 -3.38 -1.89 -7.01
C LEU A 110 -2.12 -1.54 -6.19
N ILE A 111 -1.30 -2.54 -5.87
CA ILE A 111 0.02 -2.36 -5.26
C ILE A 111 1.07 -3.07 -6.13
N ILE A 112 2.15 -2.36 -6.48
CA ILE A 112 3.31 -2.91 -7.19
C ILE A 112 4.54 -2.71 -6.33
N HIS A 113 5.15 -3.81 -5.89
CA HIS A 113 6.47 -3.78 -5.28
C HIS A 113 7.52 -4.11 -6.34
N ILE A 114 8.57 -3.30 -6.45
CA ILE A 114 9.67 -3.52 -7.38
C ILE A 114 10.90 -3.97 -6.59
N GLY A 115 11.61 -4.99 -7.07
CA GLY A 115 12.88 -5.45 -6.50
C GLY A 115 13.89 -5.82 -7.57
N MET A 116 15.18 -5.64 -7.27
CA MET A 116 16.25 -6.02 -8.18
C MET A 116 16.54 -7.52 -8.07
N ALA A 117 16.64 -8.20 -9.21
CA ALA A 117 17.21 -9.53 -9.34
C ALA A 117 18.41 -9.46 -10.29
N SER A 118 19.62 -9.21 -9.74
CA SER A 118 20.83 -8.97 -10.54
C SER A 118 21.27 -10.14 -11.41
N THR A 119 20.80 -11.35 -11.13
CA THR A 119 21.09 -12.57 -11.90
C THR A 119 20.09 -12.82 -13.03
N ARG A 120 19.04 -12.00 -13.16
CA ARG A 120 18.00 -12.15 -14.18
C ARG A 120 18.11 -11.03 -15.22
N GLU A 121 18.10 -11.42 -16.48
CA GLU A 121 18.02 -10.47 -17.62
C GLU A 121 16.58 -10.06 -17.95
N CYS A 122 15.61 -10.85 -17.48
CA CYS A 122 14.19 -10.70 -17.75
C CYS A 122 13.46 -9.91 -16.65
N TYR A 123 12.59 -8.98 -17.05
CA TYR A 123 11.62 -8.34 -16.15
C TYR A 123 10.54 -9.37 -15.79
N THR A 124 10.42 -9.68 -14.50
CA THR A 124 9.67 -10.87 -14.06
C THR A 124 8.57 -10.51 -13.09
N VAL A 125 7.33 -10.88 -13.38
CA VAL A 125 6.22 -10.78 -12.42
C VAL A 125 6.11 -12.08 -11.62
N GLU A 126 6.14 -11.96 -10.29
CA GLU A 126 6.00 -13.10 -9.39
C GLU A 126 4.52 -13.45 -9.18
N THR A 127 4.20 -14.73 -9.30
CA THR A 127 2.83 -15.27 -9.29
C THR A 127 2.44 -15.84 -7.93
N VAL A 128 3.42 -16.07 -7.06
CA VAL A 128 3.30 -16.75 -5.76
C VAL A 128 4.20 -16.08 -4.74
N ALA A 129 3.73 -15.98 -3.49
CA ALA A 129 4.55 -15.63 -2.35
C ALA A 129 4.46 -16.73 -1.28
N HIS A 130 5.59 -17.06 -0.68
CA HIS A 130 5.69 -18.09 0.35
C HIS A 130 5.92 -17.51 1.74
N ARG A 131 5.27 -18.09 2.75
CA ARG A 131 5.34 -17.64 4.15
C ARG A 131 6.67 -17.96 4.82
N ASP A 132 7.37 -18.99 4.36
CA ASP A 132 8.44 -19.66 5.11
C ASP A 132 9.75 -19.71 4.32
N GLY A 133 10.89 -19.80 5.04
CA GLY A 133 12.21 -20.09 4.45
C GLY A 133 13.15 -18.89 4.38
N TYR A 134 12.93 -17.86 5.19
CA TYR A 134 13.71 -16.60 5.18
C TYR A 134 15.00 -16.71 5.99
N ASN A 135 15.90 -17.60 5.57
CA ASN A 135 17.15 -17.92 6.27
C ASN A 135 18.33 -17.04 5.86
N ILE A 136 18.17 -16.20 4.83
CA ILE A 136 19.21 -15.29 4.35
C ILE A 136 19.23 -14.04 5.23
N THR A 137 20.39 -13.66 5.74
CA THR A 137 20.56 -12.46 6.55
C THR A 137 20.32 -11.18 5.74
N ASP A 138 19.60 -10.25 6.35
CA ASP A 138 19.34 -8.92 5.79
C ASP A 138 20.51 -7.94 6.04
N VAL A 139 20.33 -6.66 5.69
CA VAL A 139 21.38 -5.63 5.89
C VAL A 139 21.65 -5.30 7.36
N ASP A 140 20.82 -5.81 8.28
CA ASP A 140 20.98 -5.69 9.73
C ASP A 140 21.47 -7.02 10.34
N GLU A 141 21.92 -7.96 9.52
CA GLU A 141 22.40 -9.31 9.88
C GLU A 141 21.33 -10.22 10.50
N GLN A 142 20.04 -9.94 10.26
CA GLN A 142 18.92 -10.69 10.82
C GLN A 142 18.26 -11.61 9.80
N VAL A 143 17.71 -12.73 10.27
CA VAL A 143 16.87 -13.65 9.48
C VAL A 143 15.38 -13.34 9.66
N GLY A 144 14.53 -13.75 8.72
CA GLY A 144 13.13 -13.34 8.64
C GLY A 144 12.18 -14.04 9.61
N PHE A 145 12.64 -15.06 10.35
CA PHE A 145 11.76 -15.89 11.20
C PHE A 145 10.98 -15.07 12.25
N LYS A 146 11.68 -14.25 13.06
CA LYS A 146 11.03 -13.45 14.12
C LYS A 146 10.20 -12.28 13.57
N ALA A 147 10.63 -11.72 12.44
CA ALA A 147 9.99 -10.54 11.85
C ALA A 147 8.74 -10.89 11.02
N GLY A 148 8.64 -12.10 10.49
CA GLY A 148 7.50 -12.54 9.68
C GLY A 148 7.01 -13.93 10.04
N GLU A 149 7.80 -14.98 9.77
CA GLU A 149 7.32 -16.36 9.79
C GLU A 149 6.59 -16.76 11.07
N ALA A 150 7.16 -16.47 12.24
CA ALA A 150 6.59 -16.83 13.53
C ALA A 150 5.21 -16.18 13.73
N LEU A 151 5.09 -14.91 13.33
CA LEU A 151 3.87 -14.12 13.48
C LEU A 151 2.80 -14.54 12.49
N TRP A 152 3.20 -14.83 11.24
CA TRP A 152 2.28 -15.34 10.23
C TRP A 152 1.78 -16.74 10.57
N LYS A 153 2.61 -17.58 11.18
CA LYS A 153 2.22 -18.90 11.72
C LYS A 153 1.25 -18.75 12.88
N GLU A 154 1.56 -17.88 13.83
CA GLU A 154 0.68 -17.59 14.98
C GLU A 154 -0.69 -17.04 14.53
N ALA A 155 -0.70 -16.19 13.51
CA ALA A 155 -1.93 -15.66 12.90
C ALA A 155 -2.66 -16.67 11.99
N GLY A 156 -2.16 -17.89 11.81
CA GLY A 156 -2.78 -18.93 11.00
C GLY A 156 -2.80 -18.62 9.49
N LEU A 157 -1.84 -17.84 9.00
CA LEU A 157 -1.80 -17.45 7.59
C LEU A 157 -1.36 -18.62 6.69
N PRO A 158 -1.92 -18.73 5.46
CA PRO A 158 -1.58 -19.78 4.51
C PRO A 158 -0.07 -19.84 4.21
N ALA A 159 0.50 -21.03 4.05
CA ALA A 159 1.92 -21.15 3.68
C ALA A 159 2.25 -20.50 2.32
N VAL A 160 1.24 -20.35 1.47
CA VAL A 160 1.34 -19.78 0.13
C VAL A 160 0.20 -18.80 -0.09
N LEU A 161 0.52 -17.60 -0.58
CA LEU A 161 -0.45 -16.60 -1.00
C LEU A 161 -0.23 -16.24 -2.47
N ARG A 162 -1.33 -15.88 -3.13
CA ARG A 162 -1.36 -15.45 -4.54
C ARG A 162 -2.23 -14.21 -4.69
N PRO A 163 -1.98 -13.37 -5.71
CA PRO A 163 -2.96 -12.38 -6.13
C PRO A 163 -4.30 -13.05 -6.41
N GLY A 164 -5.40 -12.48 -5.93
CA GLY A 164 -6.69 -13.18 -5.97
C GLY A 164 -7.82 -12.50 -5.20
N PRO A 165 -9.07 -12.94 -5.37
CA PRO A 165 -10.24 -12.34 -4.72
C PRO A 165 -10.18 -12.49 -3.19
N SER A 166 -10.94 -11.65 -2.49
CA SER A 166 -11.08 -11.67 -1.03
C SER A 166 -11.65 -12.97 -0.49
N THR A 167 -12.45 -13.68 -1.29
CA THR A 167 -12.95 -15.00 -0.98
C THR A 167 -11.85 -16.03 -1.24
N THR A 168 -11.46 -16.75 -0.19
CA THR A 168 -10.75 -18.01 -0.35
C THR A 168 -11.73 -18.96 -1.03
N SER A 169 -11.53 -19.28 -2.31
CA SER A 169 -12.15 -20.47 -2.88
C SER A 169 -11.60 -21.68 -2.13
N THR A 170 -12.29 -22.07 -1.06
CA THR A 170 -12.16 -23.40 -0.47
C THR A 170 -12.77 -24.36 -1.46
N ASN A 171 -11.99 -24.75 -2.47
CA ASN A 171 -12.23 -26.00 -3.19
C ASN A 171 -11.53 -27.15 -2.44
N ASP A 172 -11.79 -27.23 -1.14
CA ASP A 172 -11.70 -28.44 -0.35
C ASP A 172 -13.05 -28.52 0.36
N GLY A 173 -13.83 -29.53 -0.03
CA GLY A 173 -15.25 -29.63 0.29
C GLY A 173 -15.51 -29.71 1.79
N ASP A 174 -16.28 -28.77 2.31
CA ASP A 174 -17.24 -29.02 3.38
C ASP A 174 -18.30 -27.93 3.35
N GLU A 175 -19.50 -28.32 2.92
CA GLU A 175 -20.67 -27.45 2.81
C GLU A 175 -21.40 -27.42 4.15
N SER A 176 -21.27 -26.30 4.89
CA SER A 176 -22.15 -26.04 6.04
C SER A 176 -22.45 -24.54 6.15
N SER A 177 -23.62 -24.16 5.66
CA SER A 177 -24.18 -22.82 5.70
C SER A 177 -24.74 -22.49 7.09
N ALA A 178 -24.04 -21.65 7.84
CA ALA A 178 -24.59 -20.90 8.97
C ALA A 178 -24.07 -19.45 8.92
N PRO A 179 -24.86 -18.44 9.34
CA PRO A 179 -24.41 -17.05 9.36
C PRO A 179 -23.30 -16.88 10.41
N ARG A 180 -22.04 -16.80 9.96
CA ARG A 180 -20.88 -16.60 10.82
C ARG A 180 -20.64 -15.10 11.04
N LYS A 181 -20.75 -14.65 12.29
CA LYS A 181 -20.07 -13.44 12.76
C LYS A 181 -18.66 -13.85 13.14
N SER A 182 -17.63 -13.31 12.48
CA SER A 182 -16.23 -13.55 12.84
C SER A 182 -15.58 -12.23 13.23
N ALA A 183 -14.88 -12.23 14.36
CA ALA A 183 -14.02 -11.14 14.79
C ALA A 183 -12.55 -11.57 14.70
N ALA A 184 -11.70 -10.73 14.12
CA ALA A 184 -10.25 -10.94 14.08
C ALA A 184 -9.55 -9.67 14.54
N THR A 185 -8.45 -9.81 15.27
CA THR A 185 -7.67 -8.68 15.81
C THR A 185 -6.22 -8.84 15.40
N ALA A 186 -5.65 -7.79 14.80
CA ALA A 186 -4.24 -7.71 14.45
C ALA A 186 -3.59 -6.57 15.24
N VAL A 187 -2.46 -6.85 15.88
CA VAL A 187 -1.71 -5.87 16.69
C VAL A 187 -0.32 -5.67 16.08
N TYR A 188 0.03 -4.43 15.79
CA TYR A 188 1.32 -4.02 15.25
C TYR A 188 1.96 -3.02 16.22
N THR A 189 3.16 -3.31 16.73
CA THR A 189 3.87 -2.43 17.66
C THR A 189 5.28 -2.13 17.17
N THR A 190 5.68 -0.86 17.24
CA THR A 190 7.06 -0.36 17.12
C THR A 190 7.40 0.52 18.33
N ARG A 191 8.64 1.02 18.44
CA ARG A 191 9.13 1.72 19.65
C ARG A 191 8.24 2.88 20.13
N ASP A 192 7.53 3.55 19.23
CA ASP A 192 6.73 4.74 19.54
C ASP A 192 5.29 4.70 18.99
N ILE A 193 4.90 3.64 18.27
CA ILE A 193 3.58 3.51 17.62
C ILE A 193 3.01 2.12 17.88
N SER A 194 1.76 2.07 18.33
CA SER A 194 0.97 0.84 18.42
C SER A 194 -0.28 0.99 17.56
N SER A 195 -0.52 0.06 16.65
CA SER A 195 -1.74 0.01 15.84
C SER A 195 -2.46 -1.31 16.09
N THR A 196 -3.73 -1.23 16.46
CA THR A 196 -4.62 -2.37 16.65
C THR A 196 -5.76 -2.27 15.66
N SER A 197 -5.88 -3.26 14.77
CA SER A 197 -6.99 -3.35 13.83
C SER A 197 -7.91 -4.49 14.23
N THR A 198 -9.19 -4.17 14.42
CA THR A 198 -10.26 -5.14 14.72
C THR A 198 -11.20 -5.22 13.52
N PHE A 199 -11.49 -6.44 13.08
CA PHE A 199 -12.38 -6.71 11.96
C PHE A 199 -13.64 -7.38 12.48
N ILE A 200 -14.81 -6.83 12.18
CA ILE A 200 -16.10 -7.44 12.48
C ILE A 200 -16.83 -7.69 11.17
N THR A 201 -17.00 -8.96 10.82
CA THR A 201 -17.71 -9.36 9.60
C THR A 201 -19.12 -9.84 9.93
N SER A 202 -20.11 -9.29 9.23
CA SER A 202 -21.51 -9.70 9.29
C SER A 202 -22.01 -10.01 7.88
N THR A 203 -22.57 -11.21 7.68
CA THR A 203 -23.17 -11.60 6.40
C THR A 203 -24.68 -11.69 6.57
N ARG A 204 -25.45 -10.92 5.78
CA ARG A 204 -26.92 -10.95 5.78
C ARG A 204 -27.42 -10.88 4.33
N GLY A 205 -28.14 -11.92 3.89
CA GLY A 205 -28.79 -11.95 2.57
C GLY A 205 -27.83 -11.83 1.37
N GLY A 206 -26.69 -12.53 1.39
CA GLY A 206 -25.70 -12.49 0.31
C GLY A 206 -24.81 -11.23 0.28
N THR A 207 -25.09 -10.24 1.15
CA THR A 207 -24.22 -9.07 1.34
C THR A 207 -23.36 -9.28 2.58
N THR A 208 -22.04 -9.32 2.38
CA THR A 208 -21.05 -9.35 3.47
C THR A 208 -20.55 -7.93 3.72
N THR A 209 -20.76 -7.43 4.93
CA THR A 209 -20.24 -6.15 5.39
C THR A 209 -19.15 -6.41 6.41
N THR A 210 -17.95 -5.88 6.14
CA THR A 210 -16.83 -5.91 7.09
C THR A 210 -16.61 -4.51 7.63
N LEU A 211 -16.81 -4.35 8.95
CA LEU A 211 -16.42 -3.15 9.66
C LEU A 211 -14.96 -3.32 10.10
N THR A 212 -14.10 -2.40 9.69
CA THR A 212 -12.72 -2.34 10.19
C THR A 212 -12.62 -1.17 11.15
N THR A 213 -12.19 -1.45 12.37
CA THR A 213 -11.85 -0.44 13.38
C THR A 213 -10.35 -0.49 13.58
N THR A 214 -9.65 0.55 13.15
CA THR A 214 -8.21 0.69 13.38
C THR A 214 -7.99 1.76 14.44
N THR A 215 -7.33 1.38 15.52
CA THR A 215 -6.90 2.26 16.60
C THR A 215 -5.38 2.38 16.52
N THR A 216 -4.89 3.59 16.23
CA THR A 216 -3.46 3.90 16.24
C THR A 216 -3.15 4.83 17.39
N SER A 217 -2.20 4.41 18.23
CA SER A 217 -1.68 5.17 19.36
C SER A 217 -0.23 5.54 19.08
N THR A 218 0.07 6.84 19.09
CA THR A 218 1.44 7.37 18.95
C THR A 218 1.88 8.00 20.26
N THR A 219 3.04 7.59 20.78
CA THR A 219 3.63 8.16 21.99
C THR A 219 4.84 9.00 21.62
N THR A 220 4.77 10.31 21.86
CA THR A 220 5.90 11.24 21.64
C THR A 220 6.52 11.60 22.98
N THR A 221 7.84 11.47 23.08
CA THR A 221 8.62 11.87 24.27
C THR A 221 9.42 13.12 23.94
N THR A 222 9.14 14.24 24.61
CA THR A 222 9.88 15.49 24.41
C THR A 222 10.65 15.83 25.68
N ALA A 223 11.98 16.01 25.56
CA ALA A 223 12.82 16.50 26.65
C ALA A 223 12.97 18.03 26.53
N ARG A 224 12.68 18.76 27.61
CA ARG A 224 12.82 20.23 27.67
C ARG A 224 13.92 20.57 28.68
N THR A 225 15.04 21.11 28.23
CA THR A 225 16.10 21.62 29.10
C THR A 225 15.77 23.05 29.54
N LYS A 226 15.80 23.30 30.85
CA LYS A 226 15.57 24.63 31.44
C LYS A 226 16.85 25.46 31.28
N ALA A 227 16.75 26.69 30.80
CA ALA A 227 17.91 27.59 30.72
C ALA A 227 18.43 27.95 32.13
N PRO A 228 19.76 28.04 32.34
CA PRO A 228 20.31 28.31 33.67
C PRO A 228 20.04 29.76 34.12
N PRO A 229 19.81 30.01 35.42
CA PRO A 229 19.60 31.36 35.93
C PRO A 229 20.92 32.15 36.00
N LEU A 230 20.81 33.46 35.75
CA LEU A 230 21.91 34.42 35.73
C LEU A 230 22.13 35.02 37.13
N SER A 231 22.75 34.27 38.05
CA SER A 231 23.35 34.82 39.28
C SER A 231 24.18 33.77 40.02
N SER A 232 25.39 34.17 40.43
CA SER A 232 26.36 33.36 41.18
C SER A 232 26.09 33.42 42.70
N PRO A 233 25.98 32.28 43.42
CA PRO A 233 25.98 32.26 44.88
C PRO A 233 27.35 31.84 45.48
N SER A 234 27.56 32.27 46.72
CA SER A 234 28.78 32.15 47.56
C SER A 234 29.10 30.70 48.01
N PRO A 235 30.34 30.42 48.47
CA PRO A 235 30.79 29.06 48.76
C PRO A 235 30.47 28.68 50.21
N ASP A 236 29.28 28.12 50.44
CA ASP A 236 28.97 27.25 51.59
C ASP A 236 27.55 26.68 51.39
N GLU A 237 27.43 25.66 50.52
CA GLU A 237 26.35 24.66 50.47
C GLU A 237 26.62 23.73 49.26
N GLN A 238 27.55 22.79 49.43
CA GLN A 238 27.69 21.63 48.55
C GLN A 238 26.86 20.49 49.13
N ASP A 239 25.63 20.32 48.66
CA ASP A 239 25.11 19.04 48.18
C ASP A 239 23.67 19.19 47.66
N GLN A 240 23.35 18.50 46.57
CA GLN A 240 22.04 18.39 45.89
C GLN A 240 21.64 19.50 44.90
N VAL A 241 22.27 19.49 43.72
CA VAL A 241 21.59 19.93 42.48
C VAL A 241 21.18 18.69 41.70
N GLN A 242 19.94 18.22 41.91
CA GLN A 242 19.30 17.26 41.01
C GLN A 242 18.88 17.98 39.72
N ASP A 243 19.48 17.60 38.60
CA ASP A 243 19.04 18.03 37.27
C ASP A 243 17.65 17.42 36.98
N HIS A 244 16.59 18.19 37.23
CA HIS A 244 15.22 17.79 36.91
C HIS A 244 14.97 17.97 35.40
N THR A 245 15.40 16.99 34.60
CA THR A 245 14.92 16.85 33.22
C THR A 245 13.47 16.33 33.26
N GLN A 246 12.49 17.22 33.13
CA GLN A 246 11.08 16.82 33.06
C GLN A 246 10.80 16.23 31.68
N THR A 247 10.61 14.91 31.63
CA THR A 247 10.24 14.19 30.40
C THR A 247 8.72 14.22 30.25
N LEU A 248 8.20 14.91 29.25
CA LEU A 248 6.77 14.91 28.91
C LEU A 248 6.50 13.80 27.89
N ARG A 249 5.65 12.83 28.27
CA ARG A 249 5.11 11.80 27.37
C ARG A 249 3.68 12.16 26.98
N ASN A 250 3.46 12.43 25.71
CA ASN A 250 2.11 12.66 25.16
C ASN A 250 1.70 11.42 24.35
N THR A 251 0.51 10.88 24.60
CA THR A 251 -0.07 9.79 23.81
C THR A 251 -1.28 10.30 23.06
N ILE A 252 -1.28 10.18 21.73
CA ILE A 252 -2.41 10.50 20.87
C ILE A 252 -3.02 9.20 20.37
N THR A 253 -4.29 8.97 20.66
CA THR A 253 -5.06 7.82 20.19
C THR A 253 -6.04 8.28 19.11
N THR A 254 -5.94 7.73 17.90
CA THR A 254 -6.90 7.97 16.81
C THR A 254 -7.61 6.66 16.47
N THR A 255 -8.94 6.67 16.50
CA THR A 255 -9.80 5.53 16.15
C THR A 255 -10.59 5.87 14.90
N ILE A 256 -10.42 5.09 13.84
CA ILE A 256 -11.16 5.26 12.58
C ILE A 256 -11.98 3.98 12.33
N ALA A 257 -13.29 4.15 12.14
CA ALA A 257 -14.19 3.09 11.71
C ALA A 257 -14.55 3.32 10.23
N SER A 258 -14.22 2.36 9.36
CA SER A 258 -14.52 2.45 7.93
C SER A 258 -15.33 1.26 7.46
N THR A 259 -16.33 1.52 6.61
CA THR A 259 -17.08 0.53 5.86
C THR A 259 -16.48 0.48 4.45
N ALA A 260 -15.75 -0.58 4.12
CA ALA A 260 -14.99 -0.62 2.87
C ALA A 260 -15.94 -0.71 1.65
N PRO A 261 -15.95 0.27 0.72
CA PRO A 261 -16.59 0.08 -0.57
C PRO A 261 -15.86 -1.02 -1.37
N LYS A 262 -16.59 -1.73 -2.23
CA LYS A 262 -16.02 -2.73 -3.14
C LYS A 262 -14.86 -2.10 -3.93
N THR A 263 -13.66 -2.65 -3.76
CA THR A 263 -12.50 -2.31 -4.59
C THR A 263 -12.83 -2.72 -6.02
N PRO A 264 -12.57 -1.88 -7.05
CA PRO A 264 -12.98 -2.14 -8.44
C PRO A 264 -12.16 -3.24 -9.12
N THR A 265 -11.37 -4.01 -8.36
CA THR A 265 -10.43 -4.97 -8.90
C THR A 265 -10.89 -6.41 -8.66
N SER A 266 -10.74 -7.26 -9.67
CA SER A 266 -10.96 -8.70 -9.68
C SER A 266 -9.62 -9.42 -9.95
N PRO A 267 -8.65 -9.36 -9.00
CA PRO A 267 -7.32 -9.90 -9.23
C PRO A 267 -7.34 -11.43 -9.35
N SER A 268 -6.42 -11.94 -10.15
CA SER A 268 -6.14 -13.37 -10.33
C SER A 268 -4.64 -13.57 -10.47
N PRO A 269 -4.09 -14.76 -10.17
CA PRO A 269 -2.67 -15.02 -10.35
C PRO A 269 -2.26 -14.75 -11.81
N PRO A 270 -1.19 -13.99 -12.08
CA PRO A 270 -0.71 -13.75 -13.45
C PRO A 270 -0.43 -15.07 -14.18
N ASP A 271 -0.94 -15.19 -15.40
CA ASP A 271 -0.88 -16.40 -16.23
C ASP A 271 -0.39 -16.09 -17.67
N ALA A 272 -0.49 -17.06 -18.58
CA ALA A 272 -0.09 -16.87 -19.97
C ALA A 272 -0.86 -15.75 -20.69
N ARG A 273 -2.14 -15.54 -20.35
CA ARG A 273 -2.94 -14.44 -20.91
C ARG A 273 -2.43 -13.11 -20.38
N PHE A 274 -2.16 -13.01 -19.08
CA PHE A 274 -1.55 -11.84 -18.47
C PHE A 274 -0.23 -11.49 -19.15
N LEU A 275 0.66 -12.46 -19.32
CA LEU A 275 1.97 -12.23 -19.94
C LEU A 275 1.84 -11.76 -21.40
N LYS A 276 0.89 -12.32 -22.16
CA LYS A 276 0.59 -11.88 -23.52
C LYS A 276 0.08 -10.43 -23.55
N THR A 277 -0.81 -10.06 -22.64
CA THR A 277 -1.32 -8.69 -22.50
C THR A 277 -0.19 -7.73 -22.11
N TRP A 278 0.66 -8.09 -21.16
CA TRP A 278 1.77 -7.25 -20.73
C TRP A 278 2.76 -6.98 -21.87
N ARG A 279 3.11 -8.03 -22.64
CA ARG A 279 3.95 -7.90 -23.85
C ARG A 279 3.34 -6.99 -24.91
N SER A 280 2.01 -6.89 -24.99
CA SER A 280 1.34 -6.00 -25.95
C SER A 280 1.50 -4.50 -25.62
N PHE A 281 1.80 -4.16 -24.37
CA PHE A 281 2.01 -2.78 -23.92
C PHE A 281 3.49 -2.39 -23.75
N ALA A 282 4.38 -3.38 -23.63
CA ALA A 282 5.78 -3.17 -23.30
C ALA A 282 6.66 -2.93 -24.54
N PRO A 283 7.85 -2.31 -24.37
CA PRO A 283 8.84 -2.21 -25.43
C PRO A 283 9.26 -3.61 -25.93
N GLN A 284 9.39 -3.79 -27.25
CA GLN A 284 9.81 -5.07 -27.86
C GLN A 284 11.23 -5.51 -27.46
N THR A 285 12.04 -4.56 -27.01
CA THR A 285 13.42 -4.78 -26.55
C THR A 285 13.50 -5.37 -25.15
N ALA A 286 12.40 -5.38 -24.38
CA ALA A 286 12.37 -5.90 -23.02
C ALA A 286 11.91 -7.37 -22.98
N GLU A 287 12.71 -8.23 -22.37
CA GLU A 287 12.31 -9.60 -22.08
C GLU A 287 11.39 -9.63 -20.85
N LEU A 288 10.21 -10.24 -20.98
CA LEU A 288 9.18 -10.33 -19.93
C LEU A 288 8.85 -11.78 -19.58
N CYS A 289 8.79 -12.08 -18.28
CA CYS A 289 8.64 -13.41 -17.73
C CYS A 289 7.63 -13.45 -16.56
N LEU A 290 7.15 -14.66 -16.27
CA LEU A 290 6.47 -14.97 -15.02
C LEU A 290 7.33 -15.94 -14.22
N SER A 291 7.25 -15.86 -12.90
CA SER A 291 7.96 -16.74 -11.96
C SER A 291 7.07 -17.10 -10.78
N ASP A 292 7.30 -18.26 -10.19
CA ASP A 292 6.69 -18.70 -8.92
C ASP A 292 7.68 -18.65 -7.74
N ASP A 293 8.89 -18.14 -7.97
CA ASP A 293 9.95 -18.00 -6.97
C ASP A 293 10.50 -16.57 -6.89
N ALA A 294 10.10 -15.85 -5.84
CA ALA A 294 10.60 -14.52 -5.53
C ALA A 294 11.92 -14.53 -4.72
N GLY A 295 12.52 -15.71 -4.50
CA GLY A 295 13.90 -15.86 -4.01
C GLY A 295 14.08 -15.88 -2.49
N ARG A 296 13.02 -16.15 -1.69
CA ARG A 296 13.06 -16.33 -0.22
C ARG A 296 13.93 -15.33 0.55
N TYR A 297 14.00 -14.09 0.06
CA TYR A 297 14.67 -12.95 0.68
C TYR A 297 13.66 -11.79 0.83
N LEU A 298 14.11 -10.53 0.85
CA LEU A 298 13.23 -9.38 1.09
C LEU A 298 12.20 -9.14 -0.01
N CYS A 299 12.49 -9.53 -1.26
CA CYS A 299 11.54 -9.46 -2.38
C CYS A 299 10.30 -10.34 -2.11
N GLU A 300 10.51 -11.61 -1.77
CA GLU A 300 9.43 -12.51 -1.38
C GLU A 300 8.77 -12.06 -0.07
N PHE A 301 9.57 -11.59 0.89
CA PHE A 301 9.06 -11.18 2.21
C PHE A 301 8.08 -10.01 2.10
N ILE A 302 8.40 -8.95 1.34
CA ILE A 302 7.48 -7.83 1.14
C ILE A 302 6.25 -8.26 0.35
N PHE A 303 6.41 -9.13 -0.65
CA PHE A 303 5.29 -9.63 -1.44
C PHE A 303 4.31 -10.41 -0.58
N TYR A 304 4.81 -11.35 0.23
CA TYR A 304 4.01 -12.11 1.17
C TYR A 304 3.39 -11.19 2.24
N THR A 305 4.15 -10.24 2.81
CA THR A 305 3.65 -9.29 3.81
C THR A 305 2.44 -8.50 3.30
N SER A 306 2.53 -7.99 2.06
CA SER A 306 1.47 -7.19 1.44
C SER A 306 0.24 -8.02 1.08
N LEU A 307 0.44 -9.23 0.54
CA LEU A 307 -0.66 -10.20 0.31
C LEU A 307 -1.33 -10.63 1.62
N ALA A 308 -0.55 -10.88 2.67
CA ALA A 308 -1.01 -11.27 4.00
C ALA A 308 -1.86 -10.17 4.64
N GLN A 309 -1.45 -8.90 4.52
CA GLN A 309 -2.24 -7.78 5.01
C GLN A 309 -3.59 -7.72 4.30
N ALA A 310 -3.63 -7.81 2.97
CA ALA A 310 -4.90 -7.85 2.22
C ALA A 310 -5.76 -9.07 2.59
N TYR A 311 -5.13 -10.24 2.81
CA TYR A 311 -5.81 -11.45 3.26
C TYR A 311 -6.49 -11.27 4.64
N MET A 312 -5.76 -10.72 5.61
CA MET A 312 -6.27 -10.45 6.96
C MET A 312 -7.40 -9.39 6.95
N GLU A 313 -7.29 -8.39 6.08
CA GLU A 313 -8.32 -7.36 5.86
C GLU A 313 -9.52 -7.88 5.03
N ARG A 314 -9.51 -9.14 4.59
CA ARG A 314 -10.48 -9.75 3.66
C ARG A 314 -10.76 -8.86 2.44
N ARG A 315 -9.69 -8.30 1.88
CA ARG A 315 -9.72 -7.54 0.62
C ARG A 315 -9.23 -8.38 -0.53
N ASN A 316 -9.55 -7.92 -1.74
CA ASN A 316 -8.92 -8.44 -2.94
C ASN A 316 -7.41 -8.22 -2.82
N ARG A 317 -6.65 -9.29 -3.07
CA ARG A 317 -5.19 -9.31 -3.00
C ARG A 317 -4.62 -8.76 -4.30
N SER A 318 -4.90 -7.49 -4.57
CA SER A 318 -4.51 -6.76 -5.78
C SER A 318 -3.07 -6.26 -5.67
N VAL A 319 -2.15 -7.20 -5.44
CA VAL A 319 -0.72 -6.95 -5.20
C VAL A 319 0.08 -7.73 -6.21
N VAL A 320 1.09 -7.13 -6.84
CA VAL A 320 2.11 -7.83 -7.63
C VAL A 320 3.51 -7.46 -7.19
N PHE A 321 4.45 -8.36 -7.47
CA PHE A 321 5.87 -8.10 -7.33
C PHE A 321 6.53 -8.15 -8.71
N LEU A 322 7.32 -7.13 -9.04
CA LEU A 322 8.10 -7.03 -10.26
C LEU A 322 9.59 -7.11 -9.93
N HIS A 323 10.24 -8.21 -10.32
CA HIS A 323 11.68 -8.30 -10.39
C HIS A 323 12.20 -7.58 -11.63
N VAL A 324 13.22 -6.74 -11.45
CA VAL A 324 13.91 -6.02 -12.53
C VAL A 324 15.38 -6.44 -12.59
N PRO A 325 16.01 -6.43 -13.77
CA PRO A 325 17.45 -6.66 -13.92
C PRO A 325 18.29 -5.62 -13.15
N GLY A 326 19.56 -5.94 -12.90
CA GLY A 326 20.49 -5.07 -12.17
C GLY A 326 21.02 -3.84 -12.92
N ARG A 327 20.35 -3.40 -13.99
CA ARG A 327 20.79 -2.27 -14.82
C ARG A 327 20.47 -0.93 -14.15
N THR A 328 21.48 -0.11 -13.92
CA THR A 328 21.36 1.20 -13.23
C THR A 328 21.73 2.39 -14.11
N ASP A 329 22.14 2.15 -15.35
CA ASP A 329 22.37 3.19 -16.35
C ASP A 329 21.04 3.80 -16.84
N GLU A 330 21.10 5.00 -17.41
CA GLU A 330 19.91 5.77 -17.81
C GLU A 330 19.00 4.99 -18.75
N ALA A 331 19.56 4.30 -19.75
CA ALA A 331 18.78 3.47 -20.68
C ALA A 331 18.12 2.28 -19.96
N GLY A 332 18.83 1.63 -19.05
CA GLY A 332 18.28 0.57 -18.20
C GLY A 332 17.09 1.02 -17.35
N ILE A 333 17.18 2.21 -16.74
CA ILE A 333 16.11 2.81 -15.94
C ILE A 333 14.93 3.22 -16.83
N GLU A 334 15.18 3.77 -18.02
CA GLU A 334 14.12 4.12 -18.97
C GLU A 334 13.34 2.90 -19.45
N ILE A 335 14.02 1.81 -19.82
CA ILE A 335 13.36 0.55 -20.18
C ILE A 335 12.56 0.02 -18.98
N GLY A 336 13.13 0.07 -17.77
CA GLY A 336 12.44 -0.34 -16.56
C GLY A 336 11.17 0.46 -16.29
N ARG A 337 11.23 1.78 -16.44
CA ARG A 337 10.07 2.69 -16.34
C ARG A 337 8.98 2.28 -17.32
N ASP A 338 9.33 2.10 -18.58
CA ASP A 338 8.37 1.80 -19.65
C ASP A 338 7.74 0.41 -19.46
N VAL A 339 8.52 -0.58 -19.01
CA VAL A 339 8.04 -1.91 -18.64
C VAL A 339 7.07 -1.86 -17.45
N THR A 340 7.35 -1.05 -16.43
CA THR A 340 6.45 -0.87 -15.29
C THR A 340 5.18 -0.11 -15.67
N VAL A 341 5.25 0.90 -16.54
CA VAL A 341 4.05 1.55 -17.11
C VAL A 341 3.21 0.55 -17.90
N ALA A 342 3.84 -0.31 -18.71
CA ALA A 342 3.16 -1.40 -19.40
C ALA A 342 2.52 -2.40 -18.43
N LEU A 343 3.15 -2.67 -17.29
CA LEU A 343 2.60 -3.53 -16.24
C LEU A 343 1.34 -2.90 -15.62
N VAL A 344 1.34 -1.59 -15.34
CA VAL A 344 0.14 -0.87 -14.87
C VAL A 344 -1.01 -1.02 -15.85
N LYS A 345 -0.77 -0.79 -17.15
CA LYS A 345 -1.79 -0.98 -18.20
C LYS A 345 -2.30 -2.42 -18.24
N CYS A 346 -1.41 -3.40 -18.11
CA CYS A 346 -1.75 -4.82 -18.07
C CYS A 346 -2.64 -5.17 -16.87
N LEU A 347 -2.28 -4.71 -15.67
CA LEU A 347 -3.04 -4.96 -14.45
C LEU A 347 -4.45 -4.39 -14.56
N VAL A 348 -4.58 -3.16 -15.05
CA VAL A 348 -5.91 -2.57 -15.28
C VAL A 348 -6.69 -3.40 -16.30
N ALA A 349 -6.09 -3.74 -17.44
CA ALA A 349 -6.77 -4.52 -18.48
C ALA A 349 -7.16 -5.95 -18.05
N CYS A 350 -6.46 -6.53 -17.07
CA CYS A 350 -6.70 -7.89 -16.60
C CYS A 350 -7.58 -7.96 -15.35
N TRP A 351 -7.51 -6.94 -14.49
CA TRP A 351 -8.07 -6.99 -13.14
C TRP A 351 -9.08 -5.89 -12.86
N VAL A 352 -9.29 -4.89 -13.71
CA VAL A 352 -10.33 -3.87 -13.49
C VAL A 352 -11.48 -4.15 -14.45
N ASP A 353 -12.69 -4.24 -13.88
CA ASP A 353 -13.93 -4.53 -14.62
C ASP A 353 -14.49 -3.28 -15.34
#